data_AF-C7Q4E8-F1
#
_entry.id   AF-C7Q4E8-F1
#
_cell.length_a   1.000
_cell.length_b   1.000
_cell.length_c   1.000
_cell.angle_alpha   90.00
_cell.angle_beta   90.00
_cell.angle_gamma   90.00
#
_symmetry.space_group_name_H-M   'P 1'
#
loop_
_entity.id
_entity.type
_entity.pdbx_description
1 polymer ?
#
loop_
_entity_poly.entity_id
_entity_poly.type
_entity_poly.pdbx_seq_one_letter_code
_entity_poly.pdbx_strand_id
1 'polypeptide(L)'
;MSTPTENVRTLPGDLEFLTPHCPICGDYTDVYPDGLQCDRCGIAWDSDGTNPERLDPDAKQCSSLYRPTRRCANPEHVDVEYRCWQDAGHLGDDHHNPDLFYSWTTAEQVAPAGVER
;
A
#
# COMPACT_ATOMS: atom_id res chain seq x y z
N MET A 1 -16.53 61.51 -18.57
CA MET A 1 -15.19 61.01 -18.95
C MET A 1 -15.00 59.70 -18.23
N SER A 2 -15.00 58.57 -18.94
CA SER A 2 -14.85 57.24 -18.33
C SER A 2 -13.41 56.77 -18.49
N THR A 3 -12.75 56.47 -17.37
CA THR A 3 -11.39 55.92 -17.34
C THR A 3 -11.39 54.49 -17.87
N PRO A 4 -10.41 54.09 -18.71
CA PRO A 4 -10.28 52.71 -19.15
C PRO A 4 -9.91 51.81 -17.96
N THR A 5 -10.68 50.75 -17.76
CA THR A 5 -10.36 49.70 -16.79
C THR A 5 -9.15 48.92 -17.30
N GLU A 6 -8.03 49.04 -16.59
CA GLU A 6 -6.81 48.30 -16.88
C GLU A 6 -7.06 46.80 -16.66
N ASN A 7 -6.93 46.02 -17.74
CA ASN A 7 -7.17 44.58 -17.71
C ASN A 7 -5.88 43.89 -17.24
N VAL A 8 -5.67 43.86 -15.91
CA VAL A 8 -4.48 43.25 -15.30
C VAL A 8 -4.60 41.74 -15.43
N ARG A 9 -3.79 41.14 -16.31
CA ARG A 9 -3.67 39.68 -16.38
C ARG A 9 -2.92 39.18 -15.15
N THR A 10 -3.63 38.59 -14.20
CA THR A 10 -3.02 37.86 -13.09
C THR A 10 -2.34 36.61 -13.63
N LEU A 11 -1.15 36.29 -13.11
CA LEU A 11 -0.50 35.01 -13.41
C LEU A 11 -1.39 33.86 -12.91
N PRO A 12 -1.42 32.72 -13.62
CA PRO A 12 -2.06 31.52 -13.09
C PRO A 12 -1.37 31.10 -11.79
N GLY A 13 -2.12 30.41 -10.92
CA GLY A 13 -1.55 29.78 -9.73
C GLY A 13 -0.60 28.64 -10.10
N ASP A 14 0.04 28.09 -9.08
CA ASP A 14 0.95 26.96 -9.24
C ASP A 14 0.21 25.68 -9.66
N LEU A 15 0.94 24.79 -10.32
CA LEU A 15 0.43 23.45 -10.66
C LEU A 15 0.61 22.51 -9.47
N GLU A 16 -0.42 21.72 -9.19
CA GLU A 16 -0.33 20.57 -8.29
C GLU A 16 -0.09 19.30 -9.13
N PHE A 17 1.06 18.66 -8.93
CA PHE A 17 1.37 17.38 -9.55
C PHE A 17 0.92 16.25 -8.63
N LEU A 18 0.07 15.35 -9.15
CA LEU A 18 -0.32 14.14 -8.42
C LEU A 18 0.66 13.02 -8.74
N THR A 19 1.08 12.32 -7.70
CA THR A 19 1.85 11.09 -7.80
C THR A 19 0.94 9.92 -8.22
N PRO A 20 1.50 8.86 -8.81
CA PRO A 20 0.71 7.67 -9.12
C PRO A 20 0.25 6.97 -7.84
N HIS A 21 -0.84 6.22 -7.97
CA HIS A 21 -1.33 5.37 -6.90
C HIS A 21 -0.50 4.07 -6.81
N CYS A 22 -0.27 3.60 -5.59
CA CYS A 22 0.30 2.29 -5.32
C CYS A 22 -0.60 1.20 -5.93
N PRO A 23 -0.08 0.29 -6.79
CA PRO A 23 -0.88 -0.75 -7.42
C PRO A 23 -1.37 -1.84 -6.45
N ILE A 24 -0.90 -1.84 -5.20
CA ILE A 24 -1.28 -2.82 -4.18
C ILE A 24 -2.40 -2.30 -3.30
N CYS A 25 -2.22 -1.12 -2.70
CA CYS A 25 -3.19 -0.57 -1.75
C CYS A 25 -4.05 0.57 -2.31
N GLY A 26 -3.77 1.07 -3.52
CA GLY A 26 -4.48 2.17 -4.16
C GLY A 26 -4.23 3.56 -3.54
N ASP A 27 -3.35 3.67 -2.54
CA ASP A 27 -3.02 4.95 -1.90
C ASP A 27 -2.02 5.76 -2.74
N TYR A 28 -1.90 7.06 -2.50
CA TYR A 28 -0.88 7.86 -3.18
C TYR A 28 0.53 7.40 -2.82
N THR A 29 1.44 7.45 -3.79
CA THR A 29 2.87 7.32 -3.53
C THR A 29 3.48 8.66 -3.14
N ASP A 30 4.52 8.64 -2.33
CA ASP A 30 5.34 9.80 -2.04
C ASP A 30 6.54 9.85 -2.99
N VAL A 31 6.97 11.05 -3.34
CA VAL A 31 8.16 11.28 -4.19
C VAL A 31 9.37 11.48 -3.30
N TYR A 32 10.36 10.62 -3.48
CA TYR A 32 11.67 10.71 -2.84
C TYR A 32 12.75 11.03 -3.89
N PRO A 33 13.95 11.49 -3.47
CA PRO A 33 15.04 11.79 -4.40
C PRO A 33 15.39 10.63 -5.35
N ASP A 34 15.21 9.40 -4.87
CA ASP A 34 15.61 8.18 -5.58
C ASP A 34 14.43 7.46 -6.26
N GLY A 35 13.19 7.95 -6.12
CA GLY A 35 12.04 7.28 -6.73
C GLY A 35 10.69 7.58 -6.10
N LEU A 36 9.78 6.64 -6.26
CA LEU A 36 8.42 6.68 -5.70
C LEU A 36 8.33 5.65 -4.58
N GLN A 37 7.63 5.96 -3.50
CA GLN A 37 7.47 5.04 -2.39
C GLN A 37 6.07 5.04 -1.85
N CYS A 38 5.58 3.86 -1.49
CA CYS A 38 4.36 3.68 -0.74
C CYS A 38 4.74 3.34 0.71
N ASP A 39 4.66 4.32 1.60
CA ASP A 39 4.95 4.14 3.03
C ASP A 39 4.04 3.07 3.66
N ARG A 40 2.81 2.95 3.14
CA ARG A 40 1.85 1.97 3.62
C ARG A 40 2.26 0.54 3.33
N CYS A 41 2.67 0.23 2.10
CA CYS A 41 3.05 -1.13 1.69
C CYS A 41 4.55 -1.43 1.90
N GLY A 42 5.35 -0.40 2.21
CA GLY A 42 6.80 -0.50 2.32
C GLY A 42 7.45 -0.92 0.99
N ILE A 43 6.92 -0.42 -0.13
CA ILE A 43 7.46 -0.69 -1.48
C ILE A 43 7.91 0.62 -2.11
N ALA A 44 9.06 0.58 -2.77
CA ALA A 44 9.57 1.63 -3.61
C ALA A 44 9.63 1.20 -5.08
N TRP A 45 9.59 2.19 -5.95
CA TRP A 45 9.79 2.09 -7.39
C TRP A 45 10.83 3.11 -7.81
N ASP A 46 11.46 2.88 -8.96
CA ASP A 46 12.26 3.89 -9.63
C ASP A 46 11.39 5.13 -9.97
N SER A 47 12.04 6.26 -10.31
CA SER A 47 11.34 7.51 -10.65
C SER A 47 10.40 7.40 -11.85
N ASP A 48 10.55 6.36 -12.69
CA ASP A 48 9.66 6.07 -13.82
C ASP A 48 8.51 5.11 -13.47
N GLY A 49 8.41 4.70 -12.20
CA GLY A 49 7.39 3.78 -11.70
C GLY A 49 7.68 2.29 -11.97
N THR A 50 8.92 1.93 -12.33
CA THR A 50 9.33 0.54 -12.58
C THR A 50 10.14 -0.05 -11.42
N ASN A 51 10.54 -1.32 -11.55
CA ASN A 51 11.39 -2.05 -10.60
C ASN A 51 10.93 -1.98 -9.13
N PRO A 52 9.76 -2.56 -8.79
CA PRO A 52 9.29 -2.56 -7.41
C PRO A 52 10.27 -3.30 -6.49
N GLU A 53 10.68 -2.65 -5.41
CA GLU A 53 11.53 -3.20 -4.36
C GLU A 53 10.89 -2.99 -2.99
N ARG A 54 10.99 -3.99 -2.11
CA ARG A 54 10.53 -3.87 -0.73
C ARG A 54 11.60 -3.18 0.11
N LEU A 55 11.22 -2.12 0.81
CA LEU A 55 12.15 -1.23 1.53
C LEU A 55 12.85 -1.89 2.73
N ASP A 56 12.19 -2.87 3.35
CA ASP A 56 12.80 -3.68 4.40
C ASP A 56 12.62 -5.17 4.06
N PRO A 57 13.49 -5.73 3.19
CA PRO A 57 13.43 -7.15 2.85
C PRO A 57 13.84 -8.04 4.02
N ASP A 58 14.54 -7.48 5.02
CA ASP A 58 14.98 -8.14 6.25
C ASP A 58 14.03 -7.90 7.43
N ALA A 59 12.90 -7.21 7.22
CA ALA A 59 11.88 -6.99 8.23
C ALA A 59 11.56 -8.34 8.86
N LYS A 60 11.74 -8.43 10.19
CA LYS A 60 11.47 -9.69 10.90
C LYS A 60 10.03 -10.08 10.62
N GLN A 61 9.82 -11.32 10.21
CA GLN A 61 8.48 -11.84 9.93
C GLN A 61 8.11 -12.89 10.97
N CYS A 62 6.84 -12.89 11.39
CA CYS A 62 6.32 -13.89 12.30
C CYS A 62 5.94 -15.15 11.50
N SER A 63 5.80 -16.29 12.19
CA SER A 63 5.46 -17.56 11.54
C SER A 63 3.99 -17.66 11.10
N SER A 64 3.15 -16.70 11.50
CA SER A 64 1.73 -16.65 11.13
C SER A 64 1.57 -16.34 9.65
N LEU A 65 0.74 -17.15 9.00
CA LEU A 65 0.35 -17.01 7.61
C LEU A 65 -1.14 -16.74 7.53
N TYR A 66 -1.53 -15.93 6.55
CA TYR A 66 -2.91 -15.64 6.25
C TYR A 66 -3.16 -15.80 4.77
N ARG A 67 -4.21 -16.55 4.42
CA ARG A 67 -4.66 -16.74 3.06
C ARG A 67 -6.14 -16.37 2.98
N PRO A 68 -6.47 -15.18 2.45
CA PRO A 68 -7.85 -14.74 2.39
C PRO A 68 -8.65 -15.61 1.40
N THR A 69 -9.89 -15.92 1.77
CA THR A 69 -10.85 -16.58 0.86
C THR A 69 -11.70 -15.55 0.14
N ARG A 70 -12.36 -15.95 -0.96
CA ARG A 70 -13.35 -15.11 -1.67
C ARG A 70 -14.45 -14.52 -0.78
N ARG A 71 -14.70 -15.11 0.39
CA ARG A 71 -15.75 -14.67 1.31
C ARG A 71 -15.34 -13.47 2.17
N CYS A 72 -14.05 -13.29 2.41
CA CYS A 72 -13.54 -12.34 3.41
C CYS A 72 -12.55 -11.30 2.87
N ALA A 73 -12.29 -11.27 1.56
CA ALA A 73 -11.32 -10.34 0.97
C ALA A 73 -11.74 -9.78 -0.39
N ASN A 74 -11.10 -8.67 -0.76
CA ASN A 74 -11.09 -8.16 -2.14
C ASN A 74 -10.59 -9.29 -3.07
N PRO A 75 -11.27 -9.55 -4.22
CA PRO A 75 -10.85 -10.53 -5.22
C PRO A 75 -9.35 -10.55 -5.56
N GLU A 76 -8.67 -9.40 -5.50
CA GLU A 76 -7.23 -9.27 -5.79
C GLU A 76 -6.31 -9.88 -4.72
N HIS A 77 -6.79 -10.05 -3.49
CA HIS A 77 -6.03 -10.64 -2.38
C HIS A 77 -6.38 -12.12 -2.15
N VAL A 78 -7.41 -12.63 -2.83
CA VAL A 78 -7.84 -14.03 -2.68
C VAL A 78 -6.74 -14.96 -3.18
N ASP A 79 -6.52 -16.07 -2.47
CA ASP A 79 -5.53 -17.10 -2.81
C ASP A 79 -4.06 -16.66 -2.76
N VAL A 80 -3.79 -15.43 -2.30
CA VAL A 80 -2.44 -14.95 -2.00
C VAL A 80 -2.10 -15.27 -0.54
N GLU A 81 -0.89 -15.77 -0.30
CA GLU A 81 -0.38 -15.98 1.06
C GLU A 81 0.33 -14.73 1.56
N TYR A 82 -0.13 -14.22 2.70
CA TYR A 82 0.47 -13.11 3.41
C TYR A 82 1.16 -13.60 4.67
N ARG A 83 2.35 -13.08 4.92
CA ARG A 83 3.12 -13.35 6.13
C ARG A 83 3.13 -12.13 7.03
N CYS A 84 2.96 -12.33 8.33
CA CYS A 84 2.90 -11.22 9.27
C CYS A 84 4.27 -10.58 9.49
N TRP A 85 4.29 -9.25 9.59
CA TRP A 85 5.46 -8.46 9.94
C TRP A 85 5.60 -8.34 11.46
N GLN A 86 6.79 -8.56 12.02
CA GLN A 86 7.15 -8.34 13.42
C GLN A 86 7.71 -6.93 13.64
N ASP A 87 6.93 -5.93 13.26
CA ASP A 87 7.21 -4.53 13.57
C ASP A 87 6.37 -4.06 14.79
N ALA A 88 6.23 -2.75 14.99
CA ALA A 88 5.45 -2.18 16.07
C ALA A 88 3.94 -2.50 16.00
N GLY A 89 3.42 -2.93 14.84
CA GLY A 89 2.04 -3.37 14.66
C GLY A 89 1.78 -4.82 15.07
N HIS A 90 2.83 -5.62 15.33
CA HIS A 90 2.68 -6.99 15.81
C HIS A 90 2.42 -7.03 17.32
N LEU A 91 1.18 -7.34 17.72
CA LEU A 91 0.75 -7.28 19.12
C LEU A 91 0.25 -8.65 19.61
N GLY A 92 1.18 -9.51 20.01
CA GLY A 92 0.85 -10.82 20.57
C GLY A 92 0.23 -11.76 19.51
N ASP A 93 -1.05 -12.07 19.66
CA ASP A 93 -1.82 -12.88 18.71
C ASP A 93 -2.48 -12.05 17.59
N ASP A 94 -2.30 -10.73 17.59
CA ASP A 94 -2.77 -9.83 16.54
C ASP A 94 -1.70 -9.69 15.44
N HIS A 95 -1.92 -10.41 14.34
CA HIS A 95 -1.00 -10.49 13.21
C HIS A 95 -1.42 -9.50 12.13
N HIS A 96 -0.46 -8.85 11.49
CA HIS A 96 -0.76 -7.90 10.43
C HIS A 96 0.25 -8.01 9.30
N ASN A 97 -0.17 -7.57 8.12
CA ASN A 97 0.67 -7.38 6.96
C ASN A 97 0.29 -6.03 6.34
N PRO A 98 1.26 -5.15 6.05
CA PRO A 98 0.98 -3.81 5.51
C PRO A 98 0.23 -3.81 4.16
N ASP A 99 0.32 -4.91 3.41
CA ASP A 99 -0.43 -5.11 2.16
C ASP A 99 -1.92 -5.40 2.40
N LEU A 100 -2.34 -5.60 3.65
CA LEU A 100 -3.71 -5.85 4.06
C LEU A 100 -4.27 -4.67 4.86
N PHE A 101 -5.56 -4.38 4.67
CA PHE A 101 -6.26 -3.33 5.42
C PHE A 101 -6.60 -3.74 6.87
N TYR A 102 -6.48 -5.02 7.20
CA TYR A 102 -6.92 -5.59 8.47
C TYR A 102 -5.88 -6.55 9.05
N SER A 103 -5.92 -6.72 10.37
CA SER A 103 -5.16 -7.74 11.08
C SER A 103 -5.94 -9.05 11.18
N TRP A 104 -5.27 -10.15 11.52
CA TRP A 104 -5.86 -11.46 11.73
C TRP A 104 -5.32 -12.09 13.01
N THR A 105 -6.12 -12.95 13.61
CA THR A 105 -5.69 -13.75 14.75
C THR A 105 -5.32 -15.17 14.33
N THR A 106 -4.53 -15.86 15.17
CA THR A 106 -4.13 -17.26 14.92
C THR A 106 -5.34 -18.21 14.80
N ALA A 107 -6.50 -17.84 15.35
CA ALA A 107 -7.75 -18.59 15.26
C ALA A 107 -8.44 -18.49 13.88
N GLU A 108 -8.10 -17.47 13.08
CA GLU A 108 -8.70 -17.19 11.77
C GLU A 108 -7.94 -17.83 10.60
N GLN A 109 -6.95 -18.69 10.91
CA GLN A 109 -6.21 -19.43 9.90
C GLN A 109 -7.15 -20.32 9.08
N VAL A 110 -7.28 -19.97 7.80
CA VAL A 110 -7.98 -20.77 6.80
C VAL A 110 -7.23 -22.08 6.63
N ALA A 111 -7.96 -23.18 6.75
CA ALA A 111 -7.48 -24.55 6.62
C ALA A 111 -6.51 -24.72 5.44
N PRO A 112 -5.48 -25.58 5.56
CA PRO A 112 -4.59 -25.87 4.45
C PRO A 112 -5.41 -26.31 3.23
N ALA A 113 -5.10 -25.73 2.07
CA ALA A 113 -5.69 -26.13 0.80
C ALA A 113 -5.34 -27.62 0.56
N GLY A 114 -6.29 -28.51 0.83
CA GLY A 114 -6.17 -29.93 0.53
C GLY A 114 -6.73 -30.90 1.57
N VAL A 115 -8.03 -30.85 1.84
CA VAL A 115 -8.81 -32.07 2.15
C VAL A 115 -10.23 -31.88 1.58
N GLU A 116 -10.39 -32.11 0.28
CA GLU A 116 -11.70 -32.48 -0.27
C GLU A 116 -11.81 -34.01 -0.22
N ARG A 117 -12.94 -34.50 0.29
CA ARG A 117 -13.35 -35.91 0.29
C ARG A 117 -14.02 -36.28 -1.03
#